data_AF-A0A3D5J3Z7-F1
#
_entry.id   AF-A0A3D5J3Z7-F1
#
_cell.length_a   1.000
_cell.length_b   1.000
_cell.length_c   1.000
_cell.angle_alpha   90.00
_cell.angle_beta   90.00
_cell.angle_gamma   90.00
#
_symmetry.space_group_name_H-M   'P 1'
#
loop_
_entity.id
_entity.type
_entity.pdbx_description
1 polymer ?
#
loop_
_entity_poly.entity_id
_entity_poly.type
_entity_poly.pdbx_seq_one_letter_code
_entity_poly.pdbx_strand_id
1 'polypeptide(L)'
;QLISSNDASKLVDGQAQYTCMPNEKGGIVDDMIIYRMNAEKYLLVVNAANIEKDWNWISKHNTMDANLTDLSEELSLLAIQGPKAAEAMQ
;
A
#
# COMPACT_ATOMS: atom_id res chain seq x y z
N GLN A 1 -8.80 -10.67 6.28
CA GLN A 1 -7.89 -9.94 5.39
C GLN A 1 -8.16 -10.37 3.95
N LEU A 2 -8.49 -9.42 3.04
CA LEU A 2 -8.85 -9.72 1.65
C LEU A 2 -7.73 -9.40 0.65
N ILE A 3 -6.93 -8.37 0.93
CA ILE A 3 -5.91 -7.86 0.01
C ILE A 3 -4.50 -8.26 0.47
N SER A 4 -4.16 -8.08 1.75
CA SER A 4 -2.81 -8.28 2.27
C SER A 4 -2.62 -9.63 2.96
N SER A 5 -1.40 -10.18 2.90
CA SER A 5 -0.99 -11.32 3.72
C SER A 5 -0.81 -10.95 5.20
N ASN A 6 -0.35 -9.72 5.48
CA ASN A 6 -0.14 -9.24 6.83
C ASN A 6 -1.41 -8.59 7.39
N ASP A 7 -1.52 -8.56 8.72
CA ASP A 7 -2.68 -8.04 9.45
C ASP A 7 -2.63 -6.52 9.58
N ALA A 8 -3.27 -5.83 8.63
CA ALA A 8 -3.32 -4.36 8.63
C ALA A 8 -4.17 -3.80 9.78
N SER A 9 -5.04 -4.60 10.43
CA SER A 9 -5.86 -4.12 11.55
C SER A 9 -5.04 -3.77 12.80
N LYS A 10 -3.80 -4.29 12.87
CA LYS A 10 -2.85 -4.01 13.95
C LYS A 10 -2.10 -2.69 13.79
N LEU A 11 -2.16 -2.05 12.63
CA LEU A 11 -1.56 -0.72 12.45
C LEU A 11 -2.30 0.30 13.31
N VAL A 12 -1.58 1.23 13.91
CA VAL A 12 -2.15 2.48 14.45
C VAL A 12 -1.81 3.65 13.52
N ASP A 13 -2.49 4.78 13.72
CA ASP A 13 -2.36 5.96 12.87
C ASP A 13 -0.90 6.42 12.77
N GLY A 14 -0.44 6.69 11.53
CA GLY A 14 0.93 7.07 11.22
C GLY A 14 1.90 5.90 11.01
N GLN A 15 1.46 4.64 11.20
CA GLN A 15 2.30 3.48 10.94
C GLN A 15 2.18 2.96 9.51
N ALA A 16 3.24 2.26 9.10
CA ALA A 16 3.32 1.57 7.82
C ALA A 16 3.72 0.10 8.00
N GLN A 17 3.30 -0.76 7.08
CA GLN A 17 3.62 -2.19 7.08
C GLN A 17 3.92 -2.68 5.67
N TYR A 18 5.05 -3.37 5.52
CA TYR A 18 5.34 -4.17 4.34
C TYR A 18 4.50 -5.45 4.32
N THR A 19 3.95 -5.80 3.16
CA THR A 19 3.12 -6.99 2.96
C THR A 19 3.14 -7.46 1.52
N CYS A 20 2.75 -8.72 1.29
CA CYS A 20 2.43 -9.22 -0.04
C CYS A 20 0.91 -9.23 -0.27
N MET A 21 0.51 -9.26 -1.54
CA MET A 21 -0.87 -9.43 -2.01
C MET A 21 -1.02 -10.84 -2.62
N PRO A 22 -1.55 -11.83 -1.88
CA PRO A 22 -1.67 -13.19 -2.39
C PRO A 22 -2.84 -13.33 -3.37
N ASN A 23 -2.70 -14.23 -4.34
CA ASN A 23 -3.79 -14.70 -5.18
C ASN A 23 -4.46 -15.96 -4.59
N GLU A 24 -5.56 -16.40 -5.19
CA GLU A 24 -6.36 -17.56 -4.76
C GLU A 24 -5.61 -18.91 -4.80
N LYS A 25 -4.45 -18.96 -5.48
CA LYS A 25 -3.62 -20.17 -5.64
C LYS A 25 -2.35 -20.13 -4.78
N GLY A 26 -2.22 -19.14 -3.90
CA GLY A 26 -1.03 -18.97 -3.04
C GLY A 26 0.18 -18.35 -3.73
N GLY A 27 0.04 -17.87 -4.97
CA GLY A 27 1.06 -17.03 -5.62
C GLY A 27 0.94 -15.56 -5.18
N ILE A 28 1.95 -14.75 -5.49
CA ILE A 28 1.97 -13.32 -5.16
C ILE A 28 1.54 -12.51 -6.40
N VAL A 29 0.54 -11.66 -6.22
CA VAL A 29 0.13 -10.64 -7.20
C VAL A 29 1.18 -9.54 -7.22
N ASP A 30 1.44 -8.92 -6.07
CA ASP A 30 2.52 -7.97 -5.86
C ASP A 30 2.94 -7.91 -4.39
N ASP A 31 4.03 -7.22 -4.09
CA ASP A 31 4.35 -6.71 -2.76
C ASP A 31 4.18 -5.20 -2.67
N MET A 32 3.89 -4.70 -1.46
CA MET A 32 3.52 -3.29 -1.25
C MET A 32 3.76 -2.84 0.19
N ILE A 33 3.67 -1.52 0.40
CA ILE A 33 3.62 -0.90 1.73
C ILE A 33 2.22 -0.33 1.96
N ILE A 34 1.58 -0.70 3.09
CA ILE A 34 0.33 -0.12 3.55
C ILE A 34 0.64 0.91 4.64
N TYR A 35 0.17 2.14 4.46
CA TYR A 35 0.16 3.19 5.49
C TYR A 35 -1.25 3.33 6.06
N ARG A 36 -1.36 3.39 7.40
CA ARG A 36 -2.60 3.78 8.07
C ARG A 36 -2.57 5.28 8.33
N MET A 37 -3.37 6.04 7.57
CA MET A 37 -3.47 7.49 7.72
C MET A 37 -4.35 7.85 8.92
N ASN A 38 -5.49 7.15 9.04
CA ASN A 38 -6.37 7.16 10.22
C ASN A 38 -7.19 5.87 10.24
N ALA A 39 -8.18 5.76 11.14
CA ALA A 39 -9.03 4.56 11.27
C ALA A 39 -9.78 4.14 9.99
N GLU A 40 -10.06 5.08 9.09
CA GLU A 40 -10.88 4.87 7.88
C GLU A 40 -10.10 5.08 6.57
N LYS A 41 -8.86 5.56 6.64
CA LYS A 41 -8.06 5.93 5.47
C LYS A 41 -6.71 5.23 5.46
N TYR A 42 -6.45 4.53 4.36
CA TYR A 42 -5.19 3.85 4.09
C TYR A 42 -4.59 4.33 2.78
N LEU A 43 -3.26 4.30 2.69
CA LEU A 43 -2.52 4.54 1.46
C LEU A 43 -1.71 3.29 1.13
N LEU A 44 -1.88 2.76 -0.08
CA LEU A 44 -1.15 1.61 -0.58
C LEU A 44 -0.11 2.10 -1.59
N VAL A 45 1.15 1.72 -1.38
CA VAL A 45 2.26 2.01 -2.31
C VAL A 45 2.68 0.70 -2.96
N VAL A 46 2.36 0.55 -4.25
CA VAL A 46 2.60 -0.65 -5.06
C VAL A 46 3.74 -0.44 -6.06
N ASN A 47 4.19 -1.51 -6.72
CA ASN A 47 5.20 -1.38 -7.77
C ASN A 47 4.61 -0.77 -9.05
N ALA A 48 5.34 0.16 -9.68
CA ALA A 48 4.85 0.93 -10.82
C ALA A 48 4.40 0.05 -12.01
N ALA A 49 5.14 -1.02 -12.30
CA ALA A 49 4.79 -1.95 -13.39
C ALA A 49 3.49 -2.72 -13.15
N ASN A 50 2.96 -2.69 -11.92
CA ASN A 50 1.79 -3.44 -11.50
C ASN A 50 0.56 -2.58 -11.21
N ILE A 51 0.63 -1.25 -11.38
CA ILE A 51 -0.45 -0.32 -11.02
C ILE A 51 -1.81 -0.79 -11.55
N GLU A 52 -1.95 -1.01 -12.86
CA GLU A 52 -3.22 -1.42 -13.47
C GLU A 52 -3.69 -2.81 -12.96
N LYS A 53 -2.75 -3.74 -12.82
CA LYS A 53 -3.02 -5.11 -12.35
C LYS A 53 -3.52 -5.08 -10.90
N ASP A 54 -2.87 -4.31 -10.04
CA ASP A 54 -3.17 -4.20 -8.63
C ASP A 54 -4.46 -3.40 -8.40
N TRP A 55 -4.68 -2.33 -9.16
CA TRP A 55 -5.94 -1.58 -9.17
C TRP A 55 -7.13 -2.50 -9.48
N ASN A 56 -7.02 -3.28 -10.56
CA ASN A 56 -8.06 -4.23 -10.95
C ASN A 56 -8.27 -5.32 -9.89
N TRP A 57 -7.19 -5.82 -9.28
CA TRP A 57 -7.29 -6.81 -8.22
C TRP A 57 -7.99 -6.27 -6.97
N ILE A 58 -7.58 -5.11 -6.48
CA ILE A 58 -8.16 -4.47 -5.29
C ILE A 58 -9.62 -4.10 -5.55
N SER A 59 -9.91 -3.50 -6.70
CA SER A 59 -11.28 -3.12 -7.08
C SER A 59 -12.21 -4.33 -7.13
N LYS A 60 -11.75 -5.45 -7.71
CA LYS A 60 -12.52 -6.70 -7.77
C LYS A 60 -12.86 -7.26 -6.37
N HIS A 61 -11.97 -7.09 -5.40
CA HIS A 61 -12.14 -7.62 -4.03
C HIS A 61 -12.72 -6.61 -3.04
N ASN A 62 -13.08 -5.40 -3.49
CA ASN A 62 -13.70 -4.37 -2.66
C ASN A 62 -15.17 -4.71 -2.36
N THR A 63 -15.37 -5.67 -1.46
CA THR A 63 -16.69 -6.11 -1.00
C THR A 63 -17.28 -5.21 0.08
N MET A 64 -16.52 -4.21 0.55
CA MET A 64 -16.90 -3.30 1.62
C MET A 64 -17.32 -1.92 1.11
N ASP A 65 -17.39 -1.74 -0.21
CA ASP A 65 -17.71 -0.47 -0.88
C ASP A 65 -16.83 0.71 -0.40
N ALA A 66 -15.53 0.42 -0.19
CA ALA A 66 -14.57 1.45 0.15
C ALA A 66 -14.35 2.39 -1.04
N ASN A 67 -14.13 3.68 -0.78
CA ASN A 67 -13.74 4.62 -1.83
C ASN A 67 -12.27 4.36 -2.24
N LEU A 68 -12.07 3.98 -3.50
CA LEU A 68 -10.76 3.75 -4.09
C LEU A 68 -10.40 4.91 -5.02
N THR A 69 -9.18 5.41 -4.93
CA THR A 69 -8.66 6.47 -5.81
C THR A 69 -7.21 6.18 -6.14
N ASP A 70 -6.87 6.21 -7.43
CA ASP A 70 -5.50 6.13 -7.90
C ASP A 70 -4.89 7.53 -7.87
N LEU A 71 -3.82 7.70 -7.12
CA LEU A 71 -3.10 8.97 -6.95
C LEU A 71 -1.69 8.92 -7.57
N SER A 72 -1.37 7.90 -8.37
CA SER A 72 -0.02 7.70 -8.93
C SER A 72 0.48 8.86 -9.77
N GLU A 73 -0.40 9.55 -10.51
CA GLU A 73 -0.05 10.74 -11.31
C GLU A 73 -0.01 12.04 -10.49
N GLU A 74 -0.64 12.05 -9.30
CA GLU A 74 -0.76 13.25 -8.45
C GLU A 74 0.32 13.32 -7.36
N LEU A 75 0.88 12.18 -6.97
CA LEU A 75 1.85 12.07 -5.88
C LEU A 75 3.22 11.66 -6.40
N SER A 76 4.22 12.50 -6.11
CA SER A 76 5.63 12.13 -6.27
C SER A 76 6.18 11.48 -5.00
N LEU A 77 6.96 10.41 -5.14
CA LEU A 77 7.66 9.75 -4.04
C LEU A 77 9.17 9.94 -4.19
N LEU A 78 9.79 10.60 -3.21
CA LEU A 78 11.24 10.79 -3.14
C LEU A 78 11.81 9.99 -1.97
N ALA A 79 12.69 9.02 -2.25
CA ALA A 79 13.39 8.27 -1.23
C ALA A 79 14.75 8.94 -0.91
N ILE A 80 14.85 9.55 0.26
CA ILE A 80 16.11 10.12 0.76
C ILE A 80 16.76 9.06 1.66
N GLN A 81 17.92 8.56 1.24
CA GLN A 81 18.58 7.40 1.84
C GLN A 81 20.06 7.67 2.09
N GLY A 82 20.61 7.09 3.16
CA GLY A 82 22.02 7.21 3.53
C GLY A 82 22.23 7.65 4.98
N PRO A 83 23.47 7.58 5.49
CA PRO A 83 23.77 7.80 6.91
C PRO A 83 23.45 9.23 7.40
N LYS A 84 23.32 10.20 6.48
CA LYS A 84 22.98 11.59 6.78
C LYS A 84 21.56 11.99 6.36
N ALA A 85 20.70 11.03 5.99
CA ALA A 85 19.36 11.31 5.50
C ALA A 85 18.51 12.08 6.53
N ALA A 86 18.61 11.71 7.81
CA ALA A 86 17.89 12.39 8.88
C ALA A 86 18.36 13.85 9.07
N GLU A 87 19.67 14.11 8.95
CA GLU A 87 20.25 15.46 9.02
C GLU A 87 19.80 16.33 7.84
N ALA A 88 19.73 15.76 6.63
CA ALA A 88 19.31 16.47 5.42
C ALA A 88 17.82 16.84 5.38
N MET A 89 17.00 16.28 6.28
CA MET A 89 15.54 16.42 6.31
C MET A 89 15.01 17.29 7.47
N GLN A 90 15.89 17.80 8.33
CA GLN A 90 15.57 18.72 9.42
C GLN A 90 15.51 20.17 8.94
#